data_AF-A0A1V2P4T3-F1
#
_entry.id   AF-A0A1V2P4T3-F1
#
_cell.length_a   1.000
_cell.length_b   1.000
_cell.length_c   1.000
_cell.angle_alpha   90.00
_cell.angle_beta   90.00
_cell.angle_gamma   90.00
#
_symmetry.space_group_name_H-M   'P 1'
#
loop_
_entity.id
_entity.type
_entity.pdbx_description
1 polymer ?
#
loop_
_entity_poly.entity_id
_entity_poly.type
_entity_poly.pdbx_seq_one_letter_code
_entity_poly.pdbx_strand_id
1 'polypeptide(L)'
;MTGYEVQWDGQTRLVGRPVVQLDGLGNREHEVQVRSMDPFGRRSVPVRVTGMPSRAARSALEYTDEFDSTDSVHAEVPGSRWHVSGYRGCVDLNSPGGAKHGQLAVQFGCGADDVVLRSRAAFRLVSGNGRLTAVTDAAGPRGQLNFDFVPGTSDRIGSRSDPVASLPAGAIRVSISDSGVRIITDHGEFTPSAVRPATRGSGTLHKFDIVFTPAGLQVFQDDSMVAESSAVPSWTTSTVLLGMIGPPGRRSRVHLDMVGMSAVVQPAEQVVEFATALGVQRVLRPQENAPGIGVSRQPLIGATKARLRTTVTLGAGTDPAGMTLQLADRTLPLVPATPGSPARAGADVTLVAELPPDVFTGEAPALSPLVIRGQGTGAVLESYLEIVGTAPTERSPDPELDQRAPAMPTVTMALRGVNGVDLGKIASANAPFQLEINLDPALSQRDADDVQPVRGFEVFLNERRIAAVPTDLEGPAVGGVYRLTMSPTDELPGAQTLAVRLHPADQQKQSQWTQFEISLIS
;
A
#
# COMPACT_ATOMS: atom_id res chain seq x y z
N MET A 1 -15.89 18.02 14.08
CA MET A 1 -15.78 17.09 12.93
C MET A 1 -17.16 16.97 12.33
N THR A 2 -17.25 16.91 11.00
CA THR A 2 -18.52 16.86 10.26
C THR A 2 -18.49 15.61 9.39
N GLY A 3 -19.56 14.82 9.44
CA GLY A 3 -19.79 13.68 8.55
C GLY A 3 -20.56 14.09 7.31
N TYR A 4 -20.75 13.16 6.37
CA TYR A 4 -21.56 13.38 5.18
C TYR A 4 -22.45 12.18 4.89
N GLU A 5 -23.67 12.48 4.45
CA GLU A 5 -24.61 11.53 3.89
C GLU A 5 -24.69 11.76 2.39
N VAL A 6 -24.46 10.70 1.61
CA VAL A 6 -24.43 10.74 0.15
C VAL A 6 -25.51 9.80 -0.37
N GLN A 7 -26.43 10.32 -1.17
CA GLN A 7 -27.56 9.57 -1.72
C GLN A 7 -27.56 9.63 -3.24
N TRP A 8 -27.82 8.50 -3.89
CA TRP A 8 -27.96 8.38 -5.35
C TRP A 8 -28.83 7.16 -5.65
N ASP A 9 -29.74 7.23 -6.65
CA ASP A 9 -30.57 6.09 -7.08
C ASP A 9 -31.24 5.28 -5.94
N GLY A 10 -31.65 5.95 -4.86
CA GLY A 10 -32.23 5.29 -3.67
C GLY A 10 -31.22 4.59 -2.74
N GLN A 11 -29.93 4.60 -3.07
CA GLN A 11 -28.84 4.19 -2.20
C GLN A 11 -28.43 5.32 -1.26
N THR A 12 -27.88 4.96 -0.10
CA THR A 12 -27.31 5.91 0.87
C THR A 12 -25.98 5.37 1.37
N ARG A 13 -24.97 6.24 1.43
CA ARG A 13 -23.67 5.97 2.03
C ARG A 13 -23.29 7.06 2.99
N LEU A 14 -22.66 6.69 4.10
CA LEU A 14 -22.17 7.63 5.08
C LEU A 14 -20.64 7.69 5.05
N VAL A 15 -20.09 8.89 5.02
CA VAL A 15 -18.62 9.07 4.96
C VAL A 15 -18.16 10.06 6.02
N GLY A 16 -16.98 9.78 6.58
CA GLY A 16 -16.33 10.61 7.60
C GLY A 16 -15.39 11.68 7.02
N ARG A 17 -15.16 11.66 5.71
CA ARG A 17 -14.25 12.56 4.98
C ARG A 17 -14.99 13.25 3.83
N PRO A 18 -14.58 14.46 3.43
CA PRO A 18 -15.25 15.25 2.40
C PRO A 18 -14.95 14.78 0.96
N VAL A 19 -14.70 13.48 0.78
CA VAL A 19 -14.35 12.86 -0.51
C VAL A 19 -14.94 11.44 -0.52
N VAL A 20 -15.62 11.08 -1.62
CA VAL A 20 -16.19 9.77 -1.84
C VAL A 20 -16.19 9.43 -3.34
N GLN A 21 -15.99 8.16 -3.66
CA GLN A 21 -16.19 7.61 -5.00
C GLN A 21 -17.43 6.72 -5.02
N LEU A 22 -18.26 6.89 -6.05
CA LEU A 22 -19.41 6.06 -6.33
C LEU A 22 -19.09 5.19 -7.55
N ASP A 23 -19.00 3.89 -7.33
CA ASP A 23 -18.64 2.91 -8.36
C ASP A 23 -19.84 2.08 -8.83
N GLY A 24 -19.69 1.39 -9.96
CA GLY A 24 -20.74 0.52 -10.51
C GLY A 24 -21.99 1.26 -11.00
N LEU A 25 -21.89 2.57 -11.25
CA LEU A 25 -22.97 3.38 -11.80
C LEU A 25 -23.19 3.06 -13.29
N GLY A 26 -24.45 3.07 -13.72
CA GLY A 26 -24.80 2.88 -15.13
C GLY A 26 -24.38 4.06 -16.00
N ASN A 27 -24.21 3.86 -17.31
CA ASN A 27 -23.85 4.96 -18.22
C ASN A 27 -25.07 5.85 -18.56
N ARG A 28 -25.51 6.62 -17.57
CA ARG A 28 -26.59 7.61 -17.65
C ARG A 28 -26.30 8.76 -16.71
N GLU A 29 -27.11 9.81 -16.76
CA GLU A 29 -27.06 10.85 -15.73
C GLU A 29 -27.61 10.30 -14.40
N HIS A 30 -26.91 10.61 -13.32
CA HIS A 30 -27.30 10.32 -11.94
C HIS A 30 -27.42 11.62 -11.16
N GLU A 31 -28.49 11.74 -10.37
CA GLU A 31 -28.57 12.78 -9.35
C GLU A 31 -27.93 12.25 -8.06
N VAL A 32 -26.97 13.00 -7.55
CA VAL A 32 -26.30 12.76 -6.28
C VAL A 32 -26.69 13.88 -5.31
N GLN A 33 -27.17 13.51 -4.14
CA GLN A 33 -27.47 14.43 -3.05
C GLN A 33 -26.44 14.26 -1.94
N VAL A 34 -25.86 15.37 -1.49
CA VAL A 34 -24.89 15.37 -0.38
C VAL A 34 -25.42 16.26 0.74
N ARG A 35 -25.51 15.71 1.96
CA ARG A 35 -25.81 16.46 3.19
C ARG A 35 -24.61 16.41 4.11
N SER A 36 -24.29 17.53 4.76
CA SER A 36 -23.40 17.50 5.91
C SER A 36 -24.17 17.01 7.14
N MET A 37 -23.48 16.35 8.04
CA MET A 37 -24.04 15.74 9.24
C MET A 37 -23.21 16.13 10.46
N ASP A 38 -23.89 16.60 11.50
CA ASP A 38 -23.25 16.89 12.78
C ASP A 38 -23.08 15.62 13.64
N PRO A 39 -22.34 15.69 14.77
CA PRO A 39 -22.16 14.54 15.66
C PRO A 39 -23.45 13.95 16.24
N PHE A 40 -24.56 14.68 16.24
CA PHE A 40 -25.85 14.22 16.78
C PHE A 40 -26.81 13.72 15.70
N GLY A 41 -26.33 13.60 14.46
CA GLY A 41 -27.11 13.10 13.35
C GLY A 41 -28.04 14.15 12.74
N ARG A 42 -27.83 15.44 12.95
CA ARG A 42 -28.60 16.47 12.23
C ARG A 42 -28.04 16.66 10.83
N ARG A 43 -28.90 16.67 9.83
CA ARG A 43 -28.51 16.85 8.42
C ARG A 43 -28.72 18.29 7.95
N SER A 44 -27.83 18.77 7.10
CA SER A 44 -28.08 20.00 6.33
C SER A 44 -29.15 19.81 5.26
N VAL A 45 -29.59 20.93 4.67
CA VAL A 45 -30.25 20.90 3.35
C VAL A 45 -29.31 20.22 2.34
N PRO A 46 -29.82 19.32 1.46
CA PRO A 46 -28.99 18.64 0.48
C PRO A 46 -28.47 19.59 -0.59
N VAL A 47 -27.19 19.46 -0.91
CA VAL A 47 -26.62 19.94 -2.17
C VAL A 47 -26.87 18.87 -3.23
N ARG A 48 -27.39 19.26 -4.38
CA ARG A 48 -27.64 18.35 -5.51
C ARG A 48 -26.61 18.58 -6.59
N VAL A 49 -26.07 17.49 -7.13
CA VAL A 49 -25.20 17.47 -8.29
C VAL A 49 -25.73 16.41 -9.23
N THR A 50 -25.77 16.72 -10.53
CA THR A 50 -25.96 15.70 -11.55
C THR A 50 -24.63 15.41 -12.22
N GLY A 51 -24.42 14.15 -12.56
CA GLY A 51 -23.21 13.70 -13.24
C GLY A 51 -23.45 12.40 -13.96
N MET A 52 -22.75 12.22 -15.08
CA MET A 52 -22.67 10.93 -15.76
C MET A 52 -21.34 10.28 -15.41
N PRO A 53 -21.30 8.97 -15.10
CA PRO A 53 -20.05 8.25 -14.95
C PRO A 53 -19.24 8.42 -16.23
N SER A 54 -18.07 9.03 -16.10
CA SER A 54 -17.13 9.12 -17.21
C SER A 54 -15.83 8.51 -16.73
N ARG A 55 -15.28 7.59 -17.52
CA ARG A 55 -13.85 7.37 -17.47
C ARG A 55 -13.25 8.66 -18.02
N ALA A 56 -12.48 9.38 -17.21
CA ALA A 56 -11.80 10.60 -17.65
C ALA A 56 -11.14 10.35 -19.02
N ALA A 57 -11.20 11.34 -19.92
CA ALA A 57 -10.62 11.22 -21.26
C ALA A 57 -9.16 10.75 -21.13
N ARG A 58 -8.91 9.53 -21.58
CA ARG A 58 -7.63 8.87 -21.36
C ARG A 58 -6.58 9.57 -22.22
N SER A 59 -5.43 9.89 -21.62
CA SER A 59 -4.28 10.29 -22.42
C SER A 59 -3.95 9.15 -23.39
N ALA A 60 -3.60 9.46 -24.63
CA ALA A 60 -3.10 8.45 -25.55
C ALA A 60 -1.71 7.98 -25.06
N LEU A 61 -1.69 6.91 -24.27
CA LEU A 61 -0.48 6.28 -23.74
C LEU A 61 -0.13 5.07 -24.62
N GLU A 62 1.15 4.93 -24.99
CA GLU A 62 1.63 3.79 -25.81
C GLU A 62 1.42 2.46 -25.11
N TYR A 63 1.56 2.45 -23.78
CA TYR A 63 1.38 1.29 -22.94
C TYR A 63 0.36 1.60 -21.86
N THR A 64 -0.67 0.77 -21.71
CA THR A 64 -1.70 0.91 -20.67
C THR A 64 -2.09 -0.45 -20.15
N ASP A 65 -2.13 -0.56 -18.82
CA ASP A 65 -2.75 -1.67 -18.11
C ASP A 65 -3.92 -1.17 -17.27
N GLU A 66 -5.11 -1.65 -17.58
CA GLU A 66 -6.37 -1.23 -16.95
C GLU A 66 -6.83 -2.23 -15.89
N PHE A 67 -6.10 -3.32 -15.70
CA PHE A 67 -6.44 -4.35 -14.71
C PHE A 67 -7.90 -4.86 -14.82
N ASP A 68 -8.46 -4.84 -16.03
CA ASP A 68 -9.76 -5.47 -16.35
C ASP A 68 -9.73 -6.99 -16.00
N SER A 69 -8.52 -7.56 -15.94
CA SER A 69 -8.24 -8.87 -15.33
C SER A 69 -6.92 -8.81 -14.55
N THR A 70 -6.68 -9.83 -13.72
CA THR A 70 -5.42 -10.01 -12.98
C THR A 70 -4.33 -10.71 -13.78
N ASP A 71 -4.56 -11.12 -15.03
CA ASP A 71 -3.56 -11.83 -15.85
C ASP A 71 -2.25 -11.03 -16.00
N SER A 72 -2.35 -9.70 -15.95
CA SER A 72 -1.22 -8.80 -16.08
C SER A 72 -0.24 -8.81 -14.89
N VAL A 73 -0.63 -9.42 -13.77
CA VAL A 73 0.18 -9.56 -12.54
C VAL A 73 0.47 -11.01 -12.16
N HIS A 74 -0.02 -11.99 -12.92
CA HIS A 74 0.20 -13.41 -12.64
C HIS A 74 1.53 -13.91 -13.18
N ALA A 75 2.28 -14.60 -12.32
CA ALA A 75 3.61 -15.12 -12.62
C ALA A 75 3.57 -16.20 -13.72
N GLU A 76 2.51 -17.00 -13.74
CA GLU A 76 2.32 -18.16 -14.61
C GLU A 76 1.88 -17.80 -16.03
N VAL A 77 1.44 -16.56 -16.25
CA VAL A 77 0.89 -16.07 -17.53
C VAL A 77 2.02 -15.52 -18.40
N PRO A 78 2.36 -16.15 -19.54
CA PRO A 78 3.30 -15.59 -20.49
C PRO A 78 2.80 -14.22 -20.97
N GLY A 79 3.67 -13.21 -20.90
CA GLY A 79 3.29 -11.85 -21.26
C GLY A 79 2.57 -11.07 -20.18
N SER A 80 2.52 -11.60 -18.95
CA SER A 80 2.26 -10.79 -17.77
C SER A 80 3.11 -9.52 -17.81
N ARG A 81 2.46 -8.42 -17.46
CA ARG A 81 2.96 -7.05 -17.65
C ARG A 81 3.79 -6.58 -16.46
N TRP A 82 3.55 -7.19 -15.30
CA TRP A 82 4.11 -6.82 -14.03
C TRP A 82 4.67 -8.04 -13.32
N HIS A 83 5.88 -7.90 -12.79
CA HIS A 83 6.34 -8.78 -11.73
C HIS A 83 5.86 -8.22 -10.38
N VAL A 84 5.31 -9.09 -9.54
CA VAL A 84 4.84 -8.74 -8.18
C VAL A 84 5.88 -9.18 -7.16
N SER A 85 6.52 -8.20 -6.51
CA SER A 85 7.38 -8.44 -5.35
C SER A 85 6.62 -8.07 -4.07
N GLY A 86 6.47 -9.02 -3.15
CA GLY A 86 5.78 -8.83 -1.87
C GLY A 86 5.95 -10.01 -0.93
N TYR A 87 5.75 -9.80 0.37
CA TYR A 87 5.85 -10.90 1.34
C TYR A 87 4.65 -11.86 1.20
N ARG A 88 4.93 -13.11 0.82
CA ARG A 88 3.90 -14.13 0.61
C ARG A 88 3.09 -14.39 1.86
N GLY A 89 1.77 -14.46 1.72
CA GLY A 89 0.84 -14.62 2.85
C GLY A 89 0.53 -13.33 3.60
N CYS A 90 1.20 -12.21 3.26
CA CYS A 90 0.85 -10.88 3.76
C CYS A 90 0.38 -9.93 2.65
N VAL A 91 0.58 -10.28 1.37
CA VAL A 91 0.07 -9.52 0.23
C VAL A 91 -0.74 -10.45 -0.66
N ASP A 92 -2.01 -10.10 -0.87
CA ASP A 92 -2.91 -10.80 -1.80
C ASP A 92 -3.37 -9.85 -2.89
N LEU A 93 -3.43 -10.34 -4.14
CA LEU A 93 -3.91 -9.60 -5.30
C LEU A 93 -5.12 -10.30 -5.91
N ASN A 94 -6.16 -9.55 -6.26
CA ASN A 94 -7.34 -10.08 -6.93
C ASN A 94 -8.04 -8.96 -7.72
N SER A 95 -8.92 -9.30 -8.66
CA SER A 95 -9.92 -8.39 -9.20
C SER A 95 -11.23 -8.53 -8.40
N PRO A 96 -11.64 -7.52 -7.63
CA PRO A 96 -12.84 -7.63 -6.82
C PRO A 96 -14.09 -7.67 -7.72
N GLY A 97 -15.06 -8.48 -7.32
CA GLY A 97 -16.39 -8.46 -7.93
C GLY A 97 -17.20 -7.21 -7.56
N GLY A 98 -18.36 -7.03 -8.20
CA GLY A 98 -19.33 -5.98 -7.84
C GLY A 98 -18.91 -4.58 -8.30
N ALA A 99 -19.06 -3.58 -7.43
CA ALA A 99 -18.88 -2.17 -7.80
C ALA A 99 -17.44 -1.82 -8.21
N LYS A 100 -16.43 -2.52 -7.67
CA LYS A 100 -15.00 -2.31 -7.94
C LYS A 100 -14.47 -3.19 -9.10
N HIS A 101 -15.36 -3.79 -9.88
CA HIS A 101 -14.98 -4.63 -11.01
C HIS A 101 -14.12 -3.85 -12.03
N GLY A 102 -13.09 -4.51 -12.56
CA GLY A 102 -12.12 -3.89 -13.48
C GLY A 102 -11.01 -3.09 -12.79
N GLN A 103 -10.76 -3.35 -11.51
CA GLN A 103 -9.61 -2.81 -10.76
C GLN A 103 -8.80 -3.97 -10.21
N LEU A 104 -7.50 -3.76 -10.00
CA LEU A 104 -6.65 -4.65 -9.21
C LEU A 104 -6.72 -4.22 -7.75
N ALA A 105 -7.26 -5.08 -6.90
CA ALA A 105 -7.19 -4.91 -5.46
C ALA A 105 -5.90 -5.54 -4.91
N VAL A 106 -5.20 -4.79 -4.08
CA VAL A 106 -4.01 -5.22 -3.34
C VAL A 106 -4.36 -5.17 -1.85
N GLN A 107 -4.41 -6.33 -1.21
CA GLN A 107 -4.68 -6.48 0.21
C GLN A 107 -3.38 -6.71 1.00
N PHE A 108 -3.19 -5.92 2.05
CA PHE A 108 -2.09 -6.02 3.01
C PHE A 108 -2.61 -6.67 4.31
N GLY A 109 -2.17 -7.88 4.60
CA GLY A 109 -2.68 -8.75 5.67
C GLY A 109 -1.97 -8.65 7.01
N CYS A 110 -0.69 -8.26 7.03
CA CYS A 110 0.18 -8.27 8.22
C CYS A 110 0.50 -6.86 8.74
N GLY A 111 0.13 -5.82 7.99
CA GLY A 111 0.07 -4.44 8.46
C GLY A 111 1.41 -3.74 8.59
N ALA A 112 2.48 -4.21 7.97
CA ALA A 112 3.66 -3.39 7.66
C ALA A 112 4.24 -3.80 6.30
N ASP A 113 3.34 -4.27 5.45
CA ASP A 113 3.64 -4.91 4.20
C ASP A 113 3.78 -3.86 3.11
N ASP A 114 4.66 -4.17 2.18
CA ASP A 114 4.81 -3.42 0.97
C ASP A 114 4.84 -4.38 -0.22
N VAL A 115 4.18 -3.95 -1.29
CA VAL A 115 4.22 -4.61 -2.58
C VAL A 115 4.86 -3.68 -3.58
N VAL A 116 5.59 -4.25 -4.51
CA VAL A 116 6.19 -3.54 -5.63
C VAL A 116 5.77 -4.23 -6.91
N LEU A 117 5.12 -3.49 -7.81
CA LEU A 117 4.85 -3.93 -9.18
C LEU A 117 5.98 -3.42 -10.07
N ARG A 118 6.85 -4.33 -10.55
CA ARG A 118 7.90 -4.01 -11.51
C ARG A 118 7.35 -4.14 -12.93
N SER A 119 7.43 -3.08 -13.73
CA SER A 119 7.06 -3.14 -15.14
C SER A 119 8.00 -4.07 -15.91
N ARG A 120 7.46 -4.96 -16.73
CA ARG A 120 8.28 -5.79 -17.64
C ARG A 120 8.70 -5.04 -18.90
N ALA A 121 7.87 -4.10 -19.36
CA ALA A 121 8.25 -3.13 -20.37
C ALA A 121 9.03 -1.98 -19.72
N ALA A 122 10.18 -1.61 -20.29
CA ALA A 122 10.97 -0.48 -19.82
C ALA A 122 10.34 0.83 -20.31
N PHE A 123 10.14 1.78 -19.40
CA PHE A 123 9.75 3.15 -19.71
C PHE A 123 10.83 3.85 -20.53
N ARG A 124 10.43 4.67 -21.51
CA ARG A 124 11.33 5.36 -22.42
C ARG A 124 11.03 6.86 -22.48
N LEU A 125 12.08 7.67 -22.37
CA LEU A 125 12.01 9.11 -22.65
C LEU A 125 12.24 9.36 -24.15
N VAL A 126 11.38 10.16 -24.76
CA VAL A 126 11.49 10.60 -26.16
C VAL A 126 11.90 12.06 -26.18
N SER A 127 13.13 12.34 -26.60
CA SER A 127 13.74 13.69 -26.56
C SER A 127 13.68 14.31 -25.16
N GLY A 128 13.91 13.49 -24.12
CA GLY A 128 13.83 13.91 -22.70
C GLY A 128 12.42 14.02 -22.13
N ASN A 129 11.38 13.76 -22.93
CA ASN A 129 9.98 13.81 -22.47
C ASN A 129 9.45 12.41 -22.16
N GLY A 130 8.65 12.29 -21.10
CA GLY A 130 7.93 11.07 -20.81
C GLY A 130 6.86 11.29 -19.75
N ARG A 131 5.85 10.42 -19.72
CA ARG A 131 4.78 10.43 -18.71
C ARG A 131 4.49 9.02 -18.23
N LEU A 132 4.46 8.85 -16.92
CA LEU A 132 3.84 7.71 -16.25
C LEU A 132 2.55 8.20 -15.60
N THR A 133 1.45 7.51 -15.82
CA THR A 133 0.16 7.78 -15.19
C THR A 133 -0.26 6.58 -14.36
N ALA A 134 -0.75 6.81 -13.14
CA ALA A 134 -1.43 5.79 -12.36
C ALA A 134 -2.73 6.33 -11.77
N VAL A 135 -3.78 5.51 -11.78
CA VAL A 135 -5.08 5.82 -11.16
C VAL A 135 -5.29 4.85 -10.01
N THR A 136 -5.24 5.36 -8.78
CA THR A 136 -5.24 4.54 -7.57
C THR A 136 -5.75 5.31 -6.35
N ASP A 137 -6.26 4.60 -5.35
CA ASP A 137 -6.57 5.15 -4.02
C ASP A 137 -5.36 5.14 -3.07
N ALA A 138 -4.20 4.66 -3.53
CA ALA A 138 -2.91 4.88 -2.89
C ALA A 138 -2.38 6.29 -3.22
N ALA A 139 -1.64 7.00 -2.35
CA ALA A 139 -1.45 6.73 -0.94
C ALA A 139 -2.67 7.23 -0.16
N GLY A 140 -3.59 6.32 0.18
CA GLY A 140 -4.64 6.59 1.15
C GLY A 140 -4.05 6.98 2.51
N PRO A 141 -4.87 7.43 3.47
CA PRO A 141 -4.39 7.99 4.73
C PRO A 141 -3.36 7.11 5.43
N ARG A 142 -2.21 7.66 5.85
CA ARG A 142 -1.08 6.96 6.51
C ARG A 142 -0.45 5.81 5.71
N GLY A 143 -0.80 5.66 4.43
CA GLY A 143 -0.09 4.80 3.48
C GLY A 143 0.98 5.58 2.72
N GLN A 144 1.68 4.88 1.84
CA GLN A 144 2.65 5.49 0.93
C GLN A 144 2.57 4.84 -0.45
N LEU A 145 2.76 5.67 -1.48
CA LEU A 145 2.85 5.30 -2.89
C LEU A 145 4.20 5.78 -3.41
N ASN A 146 4.96 4.88 -4.03
CA ASN A 146 6.27 5.17 -4.59
C ASN A 146 6.25 4.86 -6.09
N PHE A 147 6.76 5.79 -6.88
CA PHE A 147 7.12 5.58 -8.28
C PHE A 147 8.63 5.63 -8.40
N ASP A 148 9.25 4.48 -8.64
CA ASP A 148 10.69 4.40 -8.84
C ASP A 148 11.00 4.21 -10.32
N PHE A 149 11.95 5.00 -10.82
CA PHE A 149 12.48 4.89 -12.16
C PHE A 149 13.94 4.48 -12.06
N VAL A 150 14.23 3.23 -12.44
CA VAL A 150 15.51 2.58 -12.17
C VAL A 150 16.24 2.30 -13.49
N PRO A 151 17.50 2.74 -13.68
CA PRO A 151 18.30 2.47 -14.88
C PRO A 151 18.85 1.02 -14.91
N GLY A 152 17.96 0.06 -14.67
CA GLY A 152 18.24 -1.36 -14.55
C GLY A 152 16.93 -2.11 -14.36
N THR A 153 16.98 -3.38 -13.99
CA THR A 153 15.77 -4.22 -13.89
C THR A 153 15.45 -4.66 -12.47
N SER A 154 15.87 -3.93 -11.43
CA SER A 154 15.62 -4.35 -10.03
C SER A 154 14.14 -4.58 -9.73
N ASP A 155 13.82 -5.60 -8.92
CA ASP A 155 12.45 -5.88 -8.44
C ASP A 155 12.09 -4.95 -7.28
N ARG A 156 13.09 -4.58 -6.46
CA ARG A 156 12.97 -3.61 -5.37
C ARG A 156 14.23 -2.77 -5.28
N ILE A 157 14.10 -1.56 -4.72
CA ILE A 157 15.22 -0.69 -4.39
C ILE A 157 14.99 0.05 -3.08
N GLY A 158 16.07 0.56 -2.50
CA GLY A 158 16.03 1.44 -1.34
C GLY A 158 16.13 0.68 -0.02
N SER A 159 15.77 1.37 1.05
CA SER A 159 15.82 0.89 2.42
C SER A 159 14.72 1.56 3.23
N ARG A 160 14.13 0.81 4.18
CA ARG A 160 13.15 1.36 5.14
C ARG A 160 13.76 2.38 6.10
N SER A 161 15.05 2.27 6.41
CA SER A 161 15.73 3.13 7.40
C SER A 161 16.45 4.34 6.83
N ASP A 162 16.87 4.29 5.57
CA ASP A 162 17.58 5.40 4.90
C ASP A 162 17.21 5.40 3.40
N PRO A 163 16.09 6.07 3.03
CA PRO A 163 15.57 5.99 1.67
C PRO A 163 16.47 6.61 0.61
N VAL A 164 17.33 7.59 0.96
CA VAL A 164 18.15 8.35 -0.01
C VAL A 164 19.39 7.55 -0.36
N ALA A 165 20.17 7.15 0.64
CA ALA A 165 21.49 6.58 0.42
C ALA A 165 21.46 5.06 0.10
N SER A 166 20.28 4.55 -0.24
CA SER A 166 20.03 3.17 -0.65
C SER A 166 19.41 3.06 -2.05
N LEU A 167 19.27 4.18 -2.78
CA LEU A 167 18.89 4.14 -4.19
C LEU A 167 20.11 3.82 -5.07
N PRO A 168 19.95 3.01 -6.13
CA PRO A 168 20.97 2.87 -7.16
C PRO A 168 21.30 4.19 -7.86
N ALA A 169 22.51 4.31 -8.38
CA ALA A 169 22.94 5.50 -9.12
C ALA A 169 21.97 5.81 -10.29
N GLY A 170 21.61 7.08 -10.44
CA GLY A 170 20.65 7.56 -11.44
C GLY A 170 19.18 7.17 -11.22
N ALA A 171 18.84 6.44 -10.15
CA ALA A 171 17.45 6.15 -9.83
C ALA A 171 16.72 7.40 -9.31
N ILE A 172 15.44 7.53 -9.68
CA ILE A 172 14.56 8.62 -9.22
C ILE A 172 13.35 7.99 -8.56
N ARG A 173 13.06 8.37 -7.31
CA ARG A 173 11.89 7.94 -6.55
C ARG A 173 10.97 9.13 -6.30
N VAL A 174 9.71 9.01 -6.69
CA VAL A 174 8.64 9.92 -6.27
C VAL A 174 7.83 9.23 -5.18
N SER A 175 7.94 9.72 -3.95
CA SER A 175 7.21 9.22 -2.79
C SER A 175 6.04 10.14 -2.46
N ILE A 176 4.84 9.57 -2.39
CA ILE A 176 3.59 10.27 -2.05
C ILE A 176 3.05 9.67 -0.76
N SER A 177 2.74 10.53 0.22
CA SER A 177 2.11 10.15 1.49
C SER A 177 1.32 11.32 2.08
N ASP A 178 0.71 11.14 3.25
CA ASP A 178 0.01 12.21 3.97
C ASP A 178 0.88 13.44 4.27
N SER A 179 2.20 13.28 4.35
CA SER A 179 3.13 14.40 4.55
C SER A 179 3.38 15.23 3.29
N GLY A 180 2.91 14.77 2.12
CA GLY A 180 3.12 15.40 0.83
C GLY A 180 3.85 14.51 -0.18
N VAL A 181 4.40 15.15 -1.20
CA VAL A 181 5.22 14.51 -2.24
C VAL A 181 6.69 14.80 -1.97
N ARG A 182 7.53 13.78 -2.13
CA ARG A 182 8.99 13.87 -2.03
C ARG A 182 9.61 13.28 -3.27
N ILE A 183 10.60 13.98 -3.83
CA ILE A 183 11.38 13.50 -4.97
C ILE A 183 12.77 13.19 -4.47
N ILE A 184 13.19 11.93 -4.57
CA ILE A 184 14.45 11.42 -4.03
C ILE A 184 15.30 10.94 -5.19
N THR A 185 16.56 11.36 -5.23
CA THR A 185 17.56 10.89 -6.19
C THR A 185 18.79 10.40 -5.42
N ASP A 186 19.75 9.83 -6.14
CA ASP A 186 21.08 9.51 -5.62
C ASP A 186 21.90 10.74 -5.17
N HIS A 187 21.46 11.94 -5.54
CA HIS A 187 22.08 13.21 -5.14
C HIS A 187 21.39 13.91 -3.97
N GLY A 188 20.27 13.39 -3.48
CA GLY A 188 19.58 13.94 -2.31
C GLY A 188 18.05 13.86 -2.38
N GLU A 189 17.43 14.41 -1.35
CA GLU A 189 15.97 14.52 -1.22
C GLU A 189 15.52 15.96 -1.49
N PHE A 190 14.54 16.09 -2.37
CA PHE A 190 13.88 17.34 -2.70
C PHE A 190 12.44 17.29 -2.18
N THR A 191 12.14 18.17 -1.23
CA THR A 191 10.77 18.41 -0.77
C THR A 191 10.30 19.73 -1.36
N PRO A 192 9.25 19.75 -2.20
CA PRO A 192 8.76 20.98 -2.79
C PRO A 192 8.29 21.99 -1.73
N SER A 193 8.41 23.28 -2.05
CA SER A 193 7.88 24.36 -1.22
C SER A 193 6.34 24.37 -1.28
N ALA A 194 5.73 23.87 -0.20
CA ALA A 194 4.37 24.19 0.26
C ALA A 194 3.16 23.96 -0.69
N VAL A 195 3.19 22.96 -1.57
CA VAL A 195 1.94 22.46 -2.20
C VAL A 195 1.41 21.29 -1.38
N ARG A 196 0.33 21.51 -0.61
CA ARG A 196 -0.38 20.42 0.04
C ARG A 196 -1.18 19.67 -1.03
N PRO A 197 -0.97 18.35 -1.20
CA PRO A 197 -1.80 17.58 -2.12
C PRO A 197 -3.27 17.69 -1.72
N ALA A 198 -4.18 17.58 -2.69
CA ALA A 198 -5.60 17.47 -2.41
C ALA A 198 -5.85 16.29 -1.44
N THR A 199 -6.81 16.45 -0.53
CA THR A 199 -7.11 15.44 0.49
C THR A 199 -7.49 14.14 -0.20
N ARG A 200 -6.74 13.06 0.05
CA ARG A 200 -7.02 11.73 -0.50
C ARG A 200 -8.03 11.03 0.38
N GLY A 201 -9.24 10.87 -0.13
CA GLY A 201 -10.29 10.10 0.56
C GLY A 201 -9.91 8.63 0.63
N SER A 202 -10.35 7.89 1.64
CA SER A 202 -10.14 6.45 1.62
C SER A 202 -11.00 5.79 0.55
N GLY A 203 -10.41 4.87 -0.23
CA GLY A 203 -11.12 4.14 -1.28
C GLY A 203 -11.53 4.99 -2.49
N THR A 204 -11.04 6.23 -2.56
CA THR A 204 -11.24 7.15 -3.69
C THR A 204 -10.01 7.16 -4.56
N LEU A 205 -10.19 6.86 -5.84
CA LEU A 205 -9.13 6.87 -6.82
C LEU A 205 -8.74 8.31 -7.14
N HIS A 206 -7.44 8.51 -7.26
CA HIS A 206 -6.82 9.75 -7.71
C HIS A 206 -5.93 9.45 -8.91
N LYS A 207 -5.86 10.39 -9.85
CA LYS A 207 -4.96 10.31 -10.99
C LYS A 207 -3.63 10.95 -10.63
N PHE A 208 -2.55 10.19 -10.71
CA PHE A 208 -1.18 10.69 -10.54
C PHE A 208 -0.46 10.66 -11.89
N ASP A 209 0.06 11.81 -12.32
CA ASP A 209 0.96 11.90 -13.47
C ASP A 209 2.37 12.26 -13.01
N ILE A 210 3.35 11.45 -13.39
CA ILE A 210 4.78 11.75 -13.27
C ILE A 210 5.28 12.13 -14.66
N VAL A 211 5.63 13.41 -14.85
CA VAL A 211 5.98 13.98 -16.14
C VAL A 211 7.45 14.39 -16.15
N PHE A 212 8.23 13.76 -17.02
CA PHE A 212 9.59 14.14 -17.32
C PHE A 212 9.61 15.09 -18.51
N THR A 213 10.45 16.11 -18.40
CA THR A 213 10.76 17.08 -19.45
C THR A 213 12.28 17.30 -19.49
N PRO A 214 12.82 17.92 -20.55
CA PRO A 214 14.22 18.34 -20.55
C PRO A 214 14.62 19.30 -19.41
N ALA A 215 13.65 19.97 -18.78
CA ALA A 215 13.88 20.90 -17.67
C ALA A 215 13.83 20.22 -16.28
N GLY A 216 13.31 19.00 -16.19
CA GLY A 216 13.15 18.29 -14.93
C GLY A 216 11.88 17.46 -14.84
N LEU A 217 11.44 17.24 -13.61
CA LEU A 217 10.33 16.37 -13.23
C LEU A 217 9.17 17.18 -12.66
N GLN A 218 7.94 16.85 -13.06
CA GLN A 218 6.71 17.40 -12.51
C GLN A 218 5.80 16.26 -12.05
N VAL A 219 5.08 16.48 -10.95
CA VAL A 219 4.12 15.53 -10.38
C VAL A 219 2.77 16.21 -10.29
N PHE A 220 1.73 15.57 -10.83
CA PHE A 220 0.36 16.03 -10.75
C PHE A 220 -0.50 15.04 -9.97
N GLN A 221 -1.46 15.56 -9.21
CA GLN A 221 -2.57 14.81 -8.63
C GLN A 221 -3.87 15.44 -9.15
N ASP A 222 -4.71 14.66 -9.80
CA ASP A 222 -5.98 15.09 -10.40
C ASP A 222 -5.80 16.35 -11.27
N ASP A 223 -4.82 16.29 -12.17
CA ASP A 223 -4.40 17.35 -13.10
C ASP A 223 -3.87 18.65 -12.43
N SER A 224 -3.75 18.67 -11.10
CA SER A 224 -3.14 19.76 -10.34
C SER A 224 -1.68 19.44 -10.00
N MET A 225 -0.75 20.33 -10.33
CA MET A 225 0.67 20.13 -10.01
C MET A 225 0.88 20.18 -8.49
N VAL A 226 1.47 19.13 -7.94
CA VAL A 226 1.73 18.96 -6.50
C VAL A 226 3.22 18.96 -6.15
N ALA A 227 4.10 18.74 -7.14
CA ALA A 227 5.54 18.85 -6.96
C ALA A 227 6.23 19.14 -8.29
N GLU A 228 7.39 19.80 -8.20
CA GLU A 228 8.33 19.93 -9.30
C GLU A 228 9.77 19.78 -8.77
N SER A 229 10.68 19.36 -9.63
CA SER A 229 12.11 19.27 -9.35
C SER A 229 12.89 19.51 -10.64
N SER A 230 14.05 20.14 -10.53
CA SER A 230 15.02 20.27 -11.63
C SER A 230 15.83 18.98 -11.87
N ALA A 231 15.50 17.88 -11.19
CA ALA A 231 16.13 16.59 -11.41
C ALA A 231 15.83 16.09 -12.83
N VAL A 232 16.88 15.98 -13.65
CA VAL A 232 16.81 15.44 -15.00
C VAL A 232 17.39 14.03 -15.00
N PRO A 233 16.69 13.02 -15.56
CA PRO A 233 17.21 11.67 -15.69
C PRO A 233 18.54 11.63 -16.46
N SER A 234 19.51 10.88 -15.94
CA SER A 234 20.75 10.54 -16.67
C SER A 234 20.55 9.41 -17.69
N TRP A 235 19.39 8.75 -17.65
CA TRP A 235 19.00 7.65 -18.50
C TRP A 235 17.89 8.06 -19.49
N THR A 236 17.83 7.36 -20.61
CA THR A 236 16.72 7.46 -21.59
C THR A 236 15.70 6.34 -21.43
N THR A 237 16.06 5.28 -20.71
CA THR A 237 15.19 4.14 -20.41
C THR A 237 15.32 3.75 -18.94
N SER A 238 14.22 3.34 -18.33
CA SER A 238 14.17 2.86 -16.95
C SER A 238 13.10 1.80 -16.77
N THR A 239 13.29 0.93 -15.78
CA THR A 239 12.20 0.09 -15.27
C THR A 239 11.40 0.90 -14.26
N VAL A 240 10.07 0.79 -14.33
CA VAL A 240 9.16 1.45 -13.40
C VAL A 240 8.82 0.47 -12.28
N LEU A 241 9.03 0.88 -11.04
CA LEU A 241 8.54 0.18 -9.86
C LEU A 241 7.42 0.99 -9.23
N LEU A 242 6.23 0.40 -9.16
CA LEU A 242 5.09 0.96 -8.43
C LEU A 242 5.01 0.31 -7.06
N GLY A 243 5.54 1.01 -6.05
CA GLY A 243 5.55 0.56 -4.67
C GLY A 243 4.33 1.06 -3.91
N MET A 244 3.60 0.17 -3.23
CA MET A 244 2.49 0.52 -2.34
C MET A 244 2.75 -0.03 -0.95
N ILE A 245 2.63 0.84 0.05
CA ILE A 245 2.91 0.52 1.45
C ILE A 245 1.64 0.76 2.27
N GLY A 246 1.20 -0.28 2.96
CA GLY A 246 0.10 -0.20 3.92
C GLY A 246 0.46 0.61 5.17
N PRO A 247 -0.54 1.00 5.98
CA PRO A 247 -0.28 1.58 7.31
C PRO A 247 0.45 0.59 8.21
N PRO A 248 1.28 1.06 9.16
CA PRO A 248 1.80 0.20 10.21
C PRO A 248 0.68 -0.31 11.14
N GLY A 249 0.79 -1.58 11.55
CA GLY A 249 -0.06 -2.30 12.50
C GLY A 249 -1.49 -2.60 12.04
N ARG A 250 -1.84 -2.44 10.75
CA ARG A 250 -3.23 -2.59 10.30
C ARG A 250 -3.37 -3.25 8.92
N ARG A 251 -4.39 -4.10 8.79
CA ARG A 251 -4.83 -4.56 7.47
C ARG A 251 -5.34 -3.40 6.63
N SER A 252 -5.03 -3.41 5.35
CA SER A 252 -5.55 -2.41 4.41
C SER A 252 -5.70 -3.00 3.02
N ARG A 253 -6.41 -2.30 2.16
CA ARG A 253 -6.54 -2.59 0.75
C ARG A 253 -6.39 -1.30 -0.01
N VAL A 254 -5.71 -1.39 -1.14
CA VAL A 254 -5.65 -0.34 -2.16
C VAL A 254 -6.12 -0.90 -3.48
N HIS A 255 -6.56 -0.04 -4.37
CA HIS A 255 -7.08 -0.37 -5.68
C HIS A 255 -6.28 0.36 -6.76
N LEU A 256 -5.93 -0.36 -7.81
CA LEU A 256 -5.31 0.16 -9.02
C LEU A 256 -6.31 0.00 -10.16
N ASP A 257 -6.73 1.12 -10.74
CA ASP A 257 -7.62 1.15 -11.89
C ASP A 257 -6.84 1.21 -13.21
N MET A 258 -5.70 1.91 -13.20
CA MET A 258 -4.87 2.00 -14.40
C MET A 258 -3.43 2.34 -14.07
N VAL A 259 -2.50 1.77 -14.83
CA VAL A 259 -1.13 2.28 -14.96
C VAL A 259 -0.77 2.36 -16.44
N GLY A 260 -0.21 3.48 -16.87
CA GLY A 260 0.17 3.67 -18.27
C GLY A 260 1.41 4.52 -18.45
N MET A 261 2.10 4.31 -19.57
CA MET A 261 3.36 4.95 -19.92
C MET A 261 3.26 5.56 -21.33
N SER A 262 3.75 6.79 -21.48
CA SER A 262 3.71 7.50 -22.76
C SER A 262 4.52 6.81 -23.85
N ALA A 263 5.62 6.15 -23.48
CA ALA A 263 6.45 5.37 -24.38
C ALA A 263 7.18 4.26 -23.62
N VAL A 264 7.36 3.11 -24.27
CA VAL A 264 8.09 1.97 -23.71
C VAL A 264 9.03 1.34 -24.74
N VAL A 265 9.91 0.45 -24.29
CA VAL A 265 10.71 -0.43 -25.15
C VAL A 265 9.91 -1.70 -25.44
N GLN A 266 9.66 -2.00 -26.72
CA GLN A 266 8.90 -3.18 -27.18
C GLN A 266 9.73 -4.08 -28.12
N PRO A 267 9.42 -5.40 -28.20
CA PRO A 267 8.56 -6.14 -27.28
C PRO A 267 9.29 -6.52 -25.99
N ALA A 268 8.58 -6.59 -24.86
CA ALA A 268 9.11 -7.19 -23.64
C ALA A 268 9.32 -8.71 -23.80
N GLU A 269 10.40 -9.24 -23.22
CA GLU A 269 10.69 -10.68 -23.19
C GLU A 269 9.53 -11.41 -22.49
N GLN A 270 8.97 -12.41 -23.17
CA GLN A 270 7.84 -13.19 -22.66
C GLN A 270 8.40 -14.28 -21.74
N VAL A 271 8.27 -14.07 -20.43
CA VAL A 271 8.73 -15.02 -19.42
C VAL A 271 7.58 -15.53 -18.56
N VAL A 272 7.71 -16.77 -18.09
CA VAL A 272 6.93 -17.32 -16.98
C VAL A 272 7.81 -17.31 -15.74
N GLU A 273 7.22 -16.96 -14.61
CA GLU A 273 7.90 -16.94 -13.32
C GLU A 273 7.56 -18.17 -12.48
N PHE A 274 8.58 -18.81 -11.94
CA PHE A 274 8.41 -19.91 -11.00
C PHE A 274 9.03 -19.56 -9.66
N ALA A 275 8.19 -19.58 -8.62
CA ALA A 275 8.62 -19.41 -7.25
C ALA A 275 9.72 -20.42 -6.87
N THR A 276 10.83 -19.95 -6.31
CA THR A 276 11.90 -20.83 -5.83
C THR A 276 12.28 -20.53 -4.40
N ALA A 277 12.03 -21.48 -3.51
CA ALA A 277 12.57 -21.44 -2.16
C ALA A 277 14.04 -21.83 -2.20
N LEU A 278 14.93 -20.90 -1.84
CA LEU A 278 16.31 -21.23 -1.55
C LEU A 278 16.37 -22.16 -0.33
N GLY A 279 17.41 -22.99 -0.24
CA GLY A 279 17.61 -23.89 0.90
C GLY A 279 17.78 -23.15 2.24
N VAL A 280 18.13 -21.86 2.19
CA VAL A 280 18.10 -20.94 3.33
C VAL A 280 17.65 -19.55 2.88
N GLN A 281 16.97 -18.80 3.77
CA GLN A 281 16.55 -17.40 3.51
C GLN A 281 17.64 -16.38 3.87
N ARG A 282 18.91 -16.75 3.71
CA ARG A 282 20.06 -15.87 3.96
C ARG A 282 21.22 -16.17 3.04
N VAL A 283 22.12 -15.20 2.93
CA VAL A 283 23.42 -15.40 2.28
C VAL A 283 24.30 -16.28 3.19
N LEU A 284 24.79 -17.39 2.64
CA LEU A 284 25.75 -18.26 3.31
C LEU A 284 27.17 -17.77 3.10
N ARG A 285 28.04 -18.00 4.09
CA ARG A 285 29.49 -17.77 3.88
C ARG A 285 30.03 -18.79 2.87
N PRO A 286 31.13 -18.49 2.15
CA PRO A 286 31.62 -19.38 1.10
C PRO A 286 31.93 -20.80 1.57
N GLN A 287 32.40 -20.97 2.81
CA GLN A 287 32.78 -22.26 3.40
C GLN A 287 31.66 -22.92 4.22
N GLU A 288 30.49 -22.31 4.31
CA GLU A 288 29.39 -22.82 5.11
C GLU A 288 28.69 -23.99 4.39
N ASN A 289 28.32 -25.04 5.14
CA ASN A 289 27.61 -26.18 4.59
C ASN A 289 26.21 -25.76 4.09
N ALA A 290 25.90 -26.11 2.84
CA ALA A 290 24.57 -25.89 2.29
C ALA A 290 23.63 -27.04 2.69
N PRO A 291 22.37 -26.76 3.08
CA PRO A 291 21.38 -27.82 3.22
C PRO A 291 21.10 -28.45 1.86
N GLY A 292 20.77 -29.75 1.83
CA GLY A 292 20.40 -30.49 0.61
C GLY A 292 19.04 -30.13 0.02
N ILE A 293 18.55 -28.91 0.26
CA ILE A 293 17.31 -28.37 -0.30
C ILE A 293 17.63 -27.69 -1.64
N GLY A 294 16.84 -28.00 -2.66
CA GLY A 294 17.02 -27.51 -4.02
C GLY A 294 15.70 -27.07 -4.66
N VAL A 295 15.74 -26.88 -5.97
CA VAL A 295 14.57 -26.52 -6.79
C VAL A 295 14.18 -27.66 -7.72
N SER A 296 12.88 -27.81 -7.99
CA SER A 296 12.39 -28.73 -9.03
C SER A 296 13.00 -28.38 -10.39
N ARG A 297 13.50 -29.38 -11.12
CA ARG A 297 13.96 -29.19 -12.50
C ARG A 297 12.79 -29.09 -13.48
N GLN A 298 11.62 -29.61 -13.12
CA GLN A 298 10.48 -29.73 -14.03
C GLN A 298 10.12 -28.43 -14.78
N PRO A 299 10.09 -27.24 -14.14
CA PRO A 299 9.80 -25.98 -14.85
C PRO A 299 10.84 -25.58 -15.91
N LEU A 300 12.07 -26.11 -15.81
CA LEU A 300 13.17 -25.79 -16.72
C LEU A 300 13.23 -26.71 -17.94
N ILE A 301 12.48 -27.83 -17.93
CA ILE A 301 12.52 -28.80 -19.02
C ILE A 301 11.91 -28.17 -20.28
N GLY A 302 12.68 -28.13 -21.35
CA GLY A 302 12.27 -27.52 -22.63
C GLY A 302 12.38 -26.00 -22.66
N ALA A 303 12.90 -25.37 -21.60
CA ALA A 303 13.22 -23.94 -21.62
C ALA A 303 14.31 -23.63 -22.65
N THR A 304 14.21 -22.49 -23.32
CA THR A 304 15.27 -21.97 -24.19
C THR A 304 16.26 -21.10 -23.44
N LYS A 305 15.79 -20.46 -22.36
CA LYS A 305 16.57 -19.62 -21.46
C LYS A 305 15.89 -19.60 -20.10
N ALA A 306 16.69 -19.54 -19.04
CA ALA A 306 16.19 -19.26 -17.71
C ALA A 306 17.23 -18.48 -16.91
N ARG A 307 16.75 -17.68 -15.98
CA ARG A 307 17.60 -16.99 -14.99
C ARG A 307 16.96 -17.04 -13.63
N LEU A 308 17.78 -17.19 -12.60
CA LEU A 308 17.36 -16.95 -11.24
C LEU A 308 17.40 -15.45 -10.97
N ARG A 309 16.32 -14.93 -10.40
CA ARG A 309 16.24 -13.60 -9.82
C ARG A 309 16.04 -13.73 -8.32
N THR A 310 16.72 -12.88 -7.56
CA THR A 310 16.60 -12.88 -6.10
C THR A 310 16.85 -11.49 -5.54
N THR A 311 16.00 -11.06 -4.61
CA THR A 311 16.19 -9.79 -3.91
C THR A 311 16.71 -10.05 -2.52
N VAL A 312 17.83 -9.41 -2.17
CA VAL A 312 18.53 -9.56 -0.90
C VAL A 312 18.58 -8.22 -0.19
N THR A 313 18.12 -8.18 1.06
CA THR A 313 18.44 -7.08 1.97
C THR A 313 19.86 -7.29 2.48
N LEU A 314 20.76 -6.39 2.11
CA LEU A 314 22.16 -6.47 2.49
C LEU A 314 22.33 -6.22 3.98
N GLY A 315 23.13 -7.03 4.67
CA GLY A 315 23.64 -6.75 6.01
C GLY A 315 25.05 -6.13 5.96
N ALA A 316 25.64 -5.91 7.12
CA ALA A 316 26.96 -5.31 7.22
C ALA A 316 28.06 -6.16 6.54
N GLY A 317 28.98 -5.50 5.83
CA GLY A 317 30.13 -6.14 5.18
C GLY A 317 29.80 -6.94 3.92
N THR A 318 28.61 -6.74 3.37
CA THR A 318 28.11 -7.51 2.23
C THR A 318 28.33 -6.74 0.93
N ASP A 319 29.05 -7.36 -0.01
CA ASP A 319 29.24 -6.85 -1.36
C ASP A 319 28.36 -7.66 -2.34
N PRO A 320 27.33 -7.05 -2.95
CA PRO A 320 26.46 -7.75 -3.90
C PRO A 320 27.21 -8.21 -5.16
N ALA A 321 28.30 -7.56 -5.55
CA ALA A 321 29.08 -7.94 -6.74
C ALA A 321 29.92 -9.21 -6.53
N GLY A 322 30.20 -9.57 -5.26
CA GLY A 322 30.95 -10.77 -4.89
C GLY A 322 30.08 -11.99 -4.60
N MET A 323 28.76 -11.91 -4.83
CA MET A 323 27.84 -13.02 -4.55
C MET A 323 27.81 -14.05 -5.67
N THR A 324 27.56 -15.30 -5.30
CA THR A 324 27.40 -16.42 -6.23
C THR A 324 26.18 -17.27 -5.87
N LEU A 325 25.58 -17.86 -6.88
CA LEU A 325 24.54 -18.87 -6.74
C LEU A 325 25.20 -20.25 -6.79
N GLN A 326 25.03 -21.06 -5.75
CA GLN A 326 25.28 -22.48 -5.83
C GLN A 326 24.00 -23.19 -6.27
N LEU A 327 24.07 -23.89 -7.40
CA LEU A 327 22.98 -24.69 -7.96
C LEU A 327 23.52 -26.08 -8.29
N ALA A 328 23.18 -27.05 -7.46
CA ALA A 328 23.81 -28.37 -7.46
C ALA A 328 25.34 -28.27 -7.31
N ASP A 329 26.08 -28.82 -8.27
CA ASP A 329 27.54 -28.78 -8.37
C ASP A 329 28.08 -27.51 -9.04
N ARG A 330 27.19 -26.64 -9.56
CA ARG A 330 27.56 -25.41 -10.26
C ARG A 330 27.64 -24.23 -9.30
N THR A 331 28.58 -23.33 -9.57
CA THR A 331 28.66 -22.00 -8.97
C THR A 331 28.55 -20.95 -10.08
N LEU A 332 27.50 -20.15 -10.03
CA LEU A 332 27.18 -19.12 -11.03
C LEU A 332 27.35 -17.73 -10.42
N PRO A 333 27.87 -16.74 -11.15
CA PRO A 333 27.95 -15.37 -10.66
C PRO A 333 26.54 -14.78 -10.48
N LEU A 334 26.31 -14.10 -9.38
CA LEU A 334 25.14 -13.24 -9.20
C LEU A 334 25.53 -11.81 -9.50
N VAL A 335 24.85 -11.20 -10.47
CA VAL A 335 25.13 -9.82 -10.89
C VAL A 335 23.96 -8.93 -10.47
N PRO A 336 24.20 -7.74 -9.90
CA PRO A 336 23.13 -6.78 -9.64
C PRO A 336 22.32 -6.47 -10.90
N ALA A 337 21.00 -6.54 -10.78
CA ALA A 337 20.05 -6.24 -11.86
C ALA A 337 20.12 -4.77 -12.31
N THR A 338 20.69 -3.90 -11.47
CA THR A 338 20.92 -2.48 -11.72
C THR A 338 22.38 -2.13 -11.47
N PRO A 339 23.10 -1.61 -12.48
CA PRO A 339 24.46 -1.11 -12.31
C PRO A 339 24.54 -0.05 -11.21
N GLY A 340 25.61 -0.08 -10.41
CA GLY A 340 25.79 0.88 -9.31
C GLY A 340 24.81 0.70 -8.15
N SER A 341 24.23 -0.49 -7.99
CA SER A 341 23.45 -0.83 -6.80
C SER A 341 24.29 -0.64 -5.52
N PRO A 342 23.72 -0.07 -4.45
CA PRO A 342 24.49 0.30 -3.27
C PRO A 342 24.93 -0.92 -2.46
N ALA A 343 26.21 -0.97 -2.10
CA ALA A 343 26.77 -1.97 -1.18
C ALA A 343 26.64 -1.50 0.28
N ARG A 344 25.40 -1.23 0.73
CA ARG A 344 25.12 -0.68 2.06
C ARG A 344 24.15 -1.56 2.83
N ALA A 345 24.41 -1.73 4.13
CA ALA A 345 23.51 -2.45 5.02
C ALA A 345 22.10 -1.82 5.02
N GLY A 346 21.08 -2.67 4.94
CA GLY A 346 19.67 -2.31 4.85
C GLY A 346 19.18 -2.01 3.43
N ALA A 347 20.03 -1.99 2.40
CA ALA A 347 19.61 -1.80 1.02
C ALA A 347 19.08 -3.12 0.42
N ASP A 348 17.96 -3.02 -0.28
CA ASP A 348 17.43 -4.12 -1.09
C ASP A 348 18.08 -4.11 -2.48
N VAL A 349 18.71 -5.23 -2.83
CA VAL A 349 19.39 -5.40 -4.12
C VAL A 349 18.89 -6.66 -4.80
N THR A 350 18.32 -6.50 -6.00
CA THR A 350 17.99 -7.63 -6.87
C THR A 350 19.24 -8.09 -7.62
N LEU A 351 19.50 -9.39 -7.55
CA LEU A 351 20.60 -10.09 -8.19
C LEU A 351 20.04 -11.08 -9.22
N VAL A 352 20.80 -11.27 -10.31
CA VAL A 352 20.44 -12.16 -11.41
C VAL A 352 21.57 -13.15 -11.66
N ALA A 353 21.23 -14.42 -11.83
CA ALA A 353 22.14 -15.45 -12.32
C ALA A 353 21.52 -16.13 -13.54
N GLU A 354 22.16 -16.01 -14.70
CA GLU A 354 21.77 -16.75 -15.91
C GLU A 354 22.06 -18.25 -15.71
N LEU A 355 21.08 -19.09 -16.03
CA LEU A 355 21.23 -20.54 -15.87
C LEU A 355 21.79 -21.17 -17.16
N PRO A 356 22.79 -22.06 -17.05
CA PRO A 356 23.39 -22.67 -18.22
C PRO A 356 22.47 -23.72 -18.87
N PRO A 357 22.46 -23.89 -20.20
CA PRO A 357 21.48 -24.74 -20.90
C PRO A 357 21.43 -26.21 -20.46
N ASP A 358 22.54 -26.72 -19.92
CA ASP A 358 22.63 -28.09 -19.41
C ASP A 358 21.75 -28.33 -18.17
N VAL A 359 21.31 -27.29 -17.44
CA VAL A 359 20.30 -27.43 -16.36
C VAL A 359 18.88 -27.64 -16.87
N PHE A 360 18.61 -27.35 -18.15
CA PHE A 360 17.28 -27.51 -18.77
C PHE A 360 17.03 -28.96 -19.21
N THR A 361 18.03 -29.82 -19.06
CA THR A 361 18.00 -31.23 -19.46
C THR A 361 18.49 -32.14 -18.32
N GLY A 362 18.27 -33.45 -18.45
CA GLY A 362 18.77 -34.47 -17.52
C GLY A 362 17.72 -35.06 -16.59
N GLU A 363 18.05 -36.23 -16.02
CA GLU A 363 17.08 -37.10 -15.35
C GLU A 363 16.83 -36.77 -13.87
N ALA A 364 17.79 -36.12 -13.20
CA ALA A 364 17.62 -35.76 -11.79
C ALA A 364 16.40 -34.82 -11.61
N PRO A 365 15.45 -35.15 -10.72
CA PRO A 365 14.19 -34.40 -10.60
C PRO A 365 14.38 -33.01 -9.96
N ALA A 366 15.47 -32.81 -9.21
CA ALA A 366 15.77 -31.57 -8.51
C ALA A 366 17.23 -31.14 -8.70
N LEU A 367 17.44 -29.83 -8.67
CA LEU A 367 18.75 -29.18 -8.66
C LEU A 367 19.05 -28.74 -7.23
N SER A 368 19.89 -29.52 -6.52
CA SER A 368 20.17 -29.32 -5.10
C SER A 368 21.67 -29.44 -4.80
N PRO A 369 22.25 -28.56 -3.96
CA PRO A 369 21.57 -27.48 -3.23
C PRO A 369 21.26 -26.24 -4.09
N LEU A 370 20.30 -25.42 -3.64
CA LEU A 370 20.04 -24.08 -4.19
C LEU A 370 20.26 -23.04 -3.09
N VAL A 371 21.41 -22.36 -3.09
CA VAL A 371 21.76 -21.36 -2.05
C VAL A 371 22.57 -20.19 -2.63
N ILE A 372 22.48 -19.02 -1.99
CA ILE A 372 23.32 -17.86 -2.29
C ILE A 372 24.54 -17.88 -1.36
N ARG A 373 25.73 -17.63 -1.92
CA ARG A 373 27.00 -17.51 -1.21
C ARG A 373 27.58 -16.12 -1.38
N GLY A 374 28.20 -15.61 -0.33
CA GLY A 374 28.86 -14.30 -0.35
C GLY A 374 29.57 -13.99 0.95
N GLN A 375 30.34 -12.90 0.95
CA GLN A 375 30.88 -12.34 2.19
C GLN A 375 29.80 -11.52 2.91
N GLY A 376 29.91 -11.41 4.23
CA GLY A 376 28.97 -10.64 5.05
C GLY A 376 27.72 -11.42 5.45
N THR A 377 26.63 -10.69 5.65
CA THR A 377 25.32 -11.22 6.07
C THR A 377 24.24 -10.62 5.18
N GLY A 378 23.22 -11.37 4.79
CA GLY A 378 22.11 -10.83 4.00
C GLY A 378 20.88 -11.69 4.17
N ALA A 379 19.71 -11.07 4.14
CA ALA A 379 18.43 -11.75 4.19
C ALA A 379 17.84 -11.83 2.78
N VAL A 380 17.42 -13.01 2.37
CA VAL A 380 16.77 -13.19 1.07
C VAL A 380 15.29 -12.90 1.24
N LEU A 381 14.81 -11.86 0.57
CA LEU A 381 13.40 -11.47 0.60
C LEU A 381 12.57 -12.32 -0.34
N GLU A 382 13.08 -12.54 -1.55
CA GLU A 382 12.41 -13.32 -2.59
C GLU A 382 13.41 -13.99 -3.53
N SER A 383 12.96 -15.08 -4.16
CA SER A 383 13.68 -15.73 -5.24
C SER A 383 12.72 -16.45 -6.16
N TYR A 384 12.96 -16.34 -7.46
CA TYR A 384 12.16 -16.98 -8.50
C TYR A 384 13.00 -17.20 -9.77
N LEU A 385 12.53 -18.09 -10.63
CA LEU A 385 13.08 -18.31 -11.97
C LEU A 385 12.23 -17.54 -12.97
N GLU A 386 12.86 -16.75 -13.84
CA GLU A 386 12.24 -16.31 -15.09
C GLU A 386 12.63 -17.30 -16.19
N ILE A 387 11.65 -17.85 -16.89
CA ILE A 387 11.83 -18.92 -17.87
C ILE A 387 11.21 -18.51 -19.21
N VAL A 388 11.97 -18.70 -20.29
CA VAL A 388 11.55 -18.44 -21.67
C VAL A 388 11.34 -19.76 -22.41
N GLY A 389 10.31 -19.80 -23.26
CA GLY A 389 10.08 -20.91 -24.18
C GLY A 389 9.41 -22.13 -23.56
N THR A 390 8.96 -22.06 -22.31
CA THR A 390 8.14 -23.08 -21.68
C THR A 390 6.66 -22.86 -21.97
N ALA A 391 5.89 -23.95 -21.96
CA ALA A 391 4.44 -23.85 -22.02
C ALA A 391 3.91 -23.10 -20.78
N PRO A 392 2.87 -22.25 -20.94
CA PRO A 392 2.18 -21.68 -19.80
C PRO A 392 1.79 -22.79 -18.82
N THR A 393 2.10 -22.59 -17.54
CA THR A 393 1.50 -23.40 -16.49
C THR A 393 0.04 -23.01 -16.31
N GLU A 394 -0.74 -23.93 -15.74
CA GLU A 394 -2.09 -23.60 -15.31
C GLU A 394 -2.03 -22.40 -14.36
N ARG A 395 -2.82 -21.38 -14.67
CA ARG A 395 -2.88 -20.15 -13.87
C ARG A 395 -3.45 -20.49 -12.49
N SER A 396 -2.75 -20.08 -11.45
CA SER A 396 -3.25 -20.15 -10.08
C SER A 396 -4.53 -19.31 -9.93
N PRO A 397 -5.59 -19.82 -9.25
CA PRO A 397 -6.78 -19.02 -9.00
C PRO A 397 -6.43 -17.82 -8.11
N ASP A 398 -7.14 -16.71 -8.31
CA ASP A 398 -6.96 -15.52 -7.48
C ASP A 398 -7.36 -15.84 -6.03
N PRO A 399 -6.57 -15.42 -5.03
CA PRO A 399 -6.94 -15.58 -3.63
C PRO A 399 -8.24 -14.84 -3.33
N GLU A 400 -9.13 -15.46 -2.55
CA GLU A 400 -10.33 -14.77 -2.08
C GLU A 400 -9.94 -13.63 -1.14
N LEU A 401 -10.41 -12.41 -1.45
CA LEU A 401 -10.16 -11.25 -0.60
C LEU A 401 -11.18 -11.19 0.52
N ASP A 402 -10.72 -10.88 1.74
CA ASP A 402 -11.59 -10.69 2.91
C ASP A 402 -12.71 -9.69 2.60
N GLN A 403 -13.96 -10.04 2.86
CA GLN A 403 -15.04 -9.07 2.69
C GLN A 403 -14.88 -7.91 3.67
N ARG A 404 -14.90 -6.69 3.15
CA ARG A 404 -14.89 -5.47 3.97
C ARG A 404 -16.32 -5.11 4.34
N ALA A 405 -16.70 -5.40 5.59
CA ALA A 405 -17.96 -4.94 6.14
C ALA A 405 -17.79 -3.52 6.71
N PRO A 406 -18.79 -2.62 6.57
CA PRO A 406 -18.77 -1.30 7.20
C PRO A 406 -18.38 -1.40 8.68
N ALA A 407 -17.44 -0.56 9.11
CA ALA A 407 -16.90 -0.60 10.46
C ALA A 407 -17.36 0.59 11.31
N MET A 408 -17.60 0.34 12.59
CA MET A 408 -17.92 1.38 13.58
C MET A 408 -16.76 2.37 13.72
N PRO A 409 -17.01 3.67 13.97
CA PRO A 409 -15.95 4.67 14.16
C PRO A 409 -15.01 4.28 15.30
N THR A 410 -13.72 4.56 15.12
CA THR A 410 -12.70 4.25 16.12
C THR A 410 -12.87 5.18 17.32
N VAL A 411 -12.98 4.62 18.52
CA VAL A 411 -13.10 5.41 19.75
C VAL A 411 -11.71 5.78 20.26
N THR A 412 -11.45 7.07 20.45
CA THR A 412 -10.33 7.57 21.26
C THR A 412 -10.83 8.48 22.36
N MET A 413 -10.03 8.64 23.41
CA MET A 413 -10.38 9.43 24.59
C MET A 413 -9.19 10.25 25.06
N ALA A 414 -9.46 11.48 25.50
CA ALA A 414 -8.50 12.35 26.17
C ALA A 414 -9.13 12.96 27.43
N LEU A 415 -8.30 13.17 28.46
CA LEU A 415 -8.70 13.93 29.64
C LEU A 415 -8.33 15.39 29.44
N ARG A 416 -9.28 16.30 29.68
CA ARG A 416 -9.02 17.74 29.62
C ARG A 416 -9.40 18.41 30.94
N GLY A 417 -8.69 19.46 31.32
CA GLY A 417 -9.11 20.36 32.38
C GLY A 417 -10.36 21.13 31.95
N VAL A 418 -11.07 21.73 32.91
CA VAL A 418 -12.22 22.62 32.62
C VAL A 418 -11.84 23.83 31.74
N ASN A 419 -10.57 24.20 31.72
CA ASN A 419 -9.99 25.22 30.84
C ASN A 419 -9.55 24.69 29.47
N GLY A 420 -9.79 23.41 29.16
CA GLY A 420 -9.44 22.76 27.89
C GLY A 420 -8.00 22.24 27.79
N VAL A 421 -7.17 22.43 28.81
CA VAL A 421 -5.79 21.93 28.85
C VAL A 421 -5.79 20.41 28.84
N ASP A 422 -4.93 19.79 28.04
CA ASP A 422 -4.76 18.34 28.00
C ASP A 422 -4.10 17.85 29.30
N LEU A 423 -4.73 16.91 29.98
CA LEU A 423 -4.24 16.30 31.21
C LEU A 423 -3.57 14.94 30.97
N GLY A 424 -3.49 14.50 29.71
CA GLY A 424 -3.01 13.18 29.34
C GLY A 424 -3.89 12.08 29.91
N LYS A 425 -3.32 11.22 30.75
CA LYS A 425 -4.01 10.11 31.41
C LYS A 425 -4.25 10.33 32.90
N ILE A 426 -4.00 11.55 33.42
CA ILE A 426 -4.09 11.85 34.84
C ILE A 426 -5.14 12.92 35.06
N ALA A 427 -6.03 12.75 36.04
CA ALA A 427 -6.97 13.80 36.46
C ALA A 427 -7.09 13.82 37.99
N SER A 428 -7.58 14.92 38.56
CA SER A 428 -7.87 14.95 40.00
C SER A 428 -9.25 14.36 40.27
N ALA A 429 -9.36 13.52 41.30
CA ALA A 429 -10.64 13.03 41.82
C ALA A 429 -11.46 14.15 42.46
N ASN A 430 -10.79 15.18 42.98
CA ASN A 430 -11.39 16.26 43.77
C ASN A 430 -11.72 17.52 42.95
N ALA A 431 -11.38 17.55 41.66
CA ALA A 431 -11.65 18.66 40.78
C ALA A 431 -12.42 18.21 39.53
N PRO A 432 -13.30 19.05 38.97
CA PRO A 432 -13.96 18.73 37.73
C PRO A 432 -12.95 18.63 36.57
N PHE A 433 -13.20 17.70 35.66
CA PHE A 433 -12.44 17.54 34.41
C PHE A 433 -13.40 17.17 33.28
N GLN A 434 -12.92 17.14 32.04
CA GLN A 434 -13.69 16.78 30.86
C GLN A 434 -13.15 15.49 30.25
N LEU A 435 -14.05 14.57 29.96
CA LEU A 435 -13.81 13.44 29.06
C LEU A 435 -14.09 13.92 27.64
N GLU A 436 -13.04 14.06 26.83
CA GLU A 436 -13.19 14.24 25.40
C GLU A 436 -13.17 12.88 24.73
N ILE A 437 -14.32 12.46 24.22
CA ILE A 437 -14.51 11.20 23.48
C ILE A 437 -14.59 11.56 22.01
N ASN A 438 -13.69 10.98 21.22
CA ASN A 438 -13.67 11.15 19.78
C ASN A 438 -14.04 9.83 19.11
N LEU A 439 -15.16 9.85 18.39
CA LEU A 439 -15.59 8.78 17.51
C LEU A 439 -15.09 9.14 16.11
N ASP A 440 -13.94 8.58 15.71
CA ASP A 440 -13.28 8.90 14.44
C ASP A 440 -13.74 7.96 13.31
N PRO A 441 -14.60 8.43 12.38
CA PRO A 441 -15.01 7.64 11.22
C PRO A 441 -13.90 7.46 10.18
N ALA A 442 -12.89 8.33 10.13
CA ALA A 442 -11.91 8.32 9.05
C ALA A 442 -11.06 7.05 9.05
N LEU A 443 -10.72 6.56 10.24
CA LEU A 443 -9.96 5.32 10.39
C LEU A 443 -10.79 4.10 10.00
N SER A 444 -12.06 4.08 10.38
CA SER A 444 -12.96 2.97 10.09
C SER A 444 -13.38 2.92 8.63
N GLN A 445 -13.70 4.08 8.04
CA GLN A 445 -13.94 4.22 6.60
C GLN A 445 -12.75 3.72 5.78
N ARG A 446 -11.54 3.78 6.35
CA ARG A 446 -10.36 3.29 5.68
C ARG A 446 -10.19 1.78 5.72
N ASP A 447 -10.43 1.21 6.88
CA ASP A 447 -10.25 -0.22 7.08
C ASP A 447 -11.38 -1.00 6.36
N ALA A 448 -12.57 -0.40 6.25
CA ALA A 448 -13.79 -1.01 5.74
C ALA A 448 -14.36 -0.42 4.44
N ASP A 449 -13.73 0.60 3.86
CA ASP A 449 -14.26 1.45 2.76
C ASP A 449 -15.56 2.23 3.10
N ASP A 450 -16.25 1.87 4.18
CA ASP A 450 -17.51 2.47 4.61
C ASP A 450 -17.58 2.61 6.13
N VAL A 451 -18.39 3.55 6.60
CA VAL A 451 -18.60 3.80 8.02
C VAL A 451 -19.92 3.22 8.44
N GLN A 452 -19.89 2.34 9.44
CA GLN A 452 -21.11 1.85 10.06
C GLN A 452 -21.77 2.98 10.87
N PRO A 453 -23.06 3.29 10.62
CA PRO A 453 -23.78 4.29 11.38
C PRO A 453 -23.91 3.93 12.87
N VAL A 454 -23.81 4.94 13.73
CA VAL A 454 -23.94 4.82 15.18
C VAL A 454 -25.20 5.51 15.69
N ARG A 455 -25.85 4.90 16.68
CA ARG A 455 -27.02 5.48 17.37
C ARG A 455 -26.71 6.11 18.71
N GLY A 456 -25.54 5.80 19.26
CA GLY A 456 -25.09 6.42 20.49
C GLY A 456 -23.95 5.64 21.12
N PHE A 457 -23.50 6.14 22.26
CA PHE A 457 -22.52 5.44 23.08
C PHE A 457 -22.84 5.61 24.57
N GLU A 458 -22.29 4.70 25.35
CA GLU A 458 -22.32 4.76 26.81
C GLU A 458 -20.90 4.80 27.33
N VAL A 459 -20.71 5.47 28.46
CA VAL A 459 -19.43 5.60 29.13
C VAL A 459 -19.52 4.95 30.49
N PHE A 460 -18.51 4.17 30.82
CA PHE A 460 -18.40 3.44 32.07
C PHE A 460 -17.10 3.83 32.78
N LEU A 461 -17.17 4.00 34.09
CA LEU A 461 -16.03 4.16 34.98
C LEU A 461 -16.05 2.99 35.95
N ASN A 462 -15.00 2.17 35.94
CA ASN A 462 -14.90 0.93 36.73
C ASN A 462 -16.18 0.07 36.62
N GLU A 463 -16.60 -0.20 35.37
CA GLU A 463 -17.82 -0.98 35.04
C GLU A 463 -19.16 -0.31 35.41
N ARG A 464 -19.16 0.83 36.12
CA ARG A 464 -20.38 1.61 36.39
C ARG A 464 -20.66 2.56 35.25
N ARG A 465 -21.88 2.50 34.67
CA ARG A 465 -22.31 3.46 33.64
C ARG A 465 -22.44 4.86 34.22
N ILE A 466 -21.67 5.81 33.68
CA ILE A 466 -21.67 7.22 34.10
C ILE A 466 -22.33 8.15 33.08
N ALA A 467 -22.43 7.75 31.81
CA ALA A 467 -23.12 8.52 30.78
C ALA A 467 -23.73 7.63 29.69
N ALA A 468 -24.78 8.13 29.05
CA ALA A 468 -25.36 7.59 27.83
C ALA A 468 -25.69 8.76 26.90
N VAL A 469 -25.15 8.75 25.69
CA VAL A 469 -25.27 9.85 24.72
C VAL A 469 -25.89 9.32 23.44
N PRO A 470 -27.14 9.69 23.11
CA PRO A 470 -27.71 9.40 21.81
C PRO A 470 -27.04 10.26 20.74
N THR A 471 -26.77 9.67 19.59
CA THR A 471 -26.16 10.35 18.43
C THR A 471 -27.05 10.26 17.20
N ASP A 472 -28.30 9.83 17.37
CA ASP A 472 -29.27 9.59 16.30
C ASP A 472 -30.53 10.47 16.40
N LEU A 473 -30.44 11.64 17.03
CA LEU A 473 -31.59 12.50 17.31
C LEU A 473 -32.41 12.83 16.05
N GLU A 474 -31.76 12.96 14.90
CA GLU A 474 -32.38 13.19 13.58
C GLU A 474 -31.93 12.14 12.55
N GLY A 475 -31.55 10.94 13.04
CA GLY A 475 -31.04 9.82 12.25
C GLY A 475 -29.58 9.49 12.59
N PRO A 476 -29.08 8.31 12.22
CA PRO A 476 -27.78 7.83 12.67
C PRO A 476 -26.62 8.75 12.31
N ALA A 477 -25.62 8.85 13.20
CA ALA A 477 -24.39 9.62 12.97
C ALA A 477 -23.23 8.73 12.48
N VAL A 478 -22.17 9.35 11.95
CA VAL A 478 -20.91 8.66 11.62
C VAL A 478 -19.87 8.75 12.73
N GLY A 479 -20.06 9.63 13.70
CA GLY A 479 -19.07 9.94 14.73
C GLY A 479 -18.91 11.45 14.94
N GLY A 480 -17.89 11.83 15.71
CA GLY A 480 -17.67 13.21 16.12
C GLY A 480 -16.93 13.31 17.45
N VAL A 481 -16.81 14.54 17.95
CA VAL A 481 -16.15 14.84 19.24
C VAL A 481 -17.22 15.21 20.26
N TYR A 482 -17.20 14.53 21.40
CA TYR A 482 -18.13 14.70 22.50
C TYR A 482 -17.35 15.06 23.76
N ARG A 483 -17.84 16.04 24.51
CA ARG A 483 -17.22 16.47 25.77
C ARG A 483 -18.19 16.26 26.90
N LEU A 484 -17.81 15.42 27.85
CA LEU A 484 -18.59 15.15 29.05
C LEU A 484 -17.85 15.73 30.25
N THR A 485 -18.48 16.64 30.98
CA THR A 485 -17.92 17.15 32.22
C THR A 485 -18.12 16.13 33.33
N MET A 486 -17.02 15.72 33.94
CA MET A 486 -16.98 14.91 35.14
C MET A 486 -16.94 15.85 36.34
N SER A 487 -17.90 15.67 37.25
CA SER A 487 -17.81 16.26 38.59
C SER A 487 -16.74 15.55 39.41
N PRO A 488 -16.27 16.17 40.52
CA PRO A 488 -15.52 15.46 41.55
C PRO A 488 -16.22 14.15 41.88
N THR A 489 -15.43 13.08 42.00
CA THR A 489 -15.95 11.72 42.06
C THR A 489 -15.59 11.06 43.38
N ASP A 490 -16.47 10.20 43.88
CA ASP A 490 -16.23 9.39 45.08
C ASP A 490 -15.31 8.19 44.80
N GLU A 491 -14.80 8.04 43.57
CA GLU A 491 -13.82 7.00 43.24
C GLU A 491 -12.50 7.27 43.97
N LEU A 492 -11.89 6.21 44.50
CA LEU A 492 -10.62 6.31 45.20
C LEU A 492 -9.51 6.77 44.24
N PRO A 493 -8.57 7.63 44.68
CA PRO A 493 -7.36 7.93 43.92
C PRO A 493 -6.61 6.65 43.52
N GLY A 494 -6.08 6.61 42.31
CA GLY A 494 -5.37 5.47 41.74
C GLY A 494 -5.77 5.17 40.31
N ALA A 495 -5.32 4.02 39.80
CA ALA A 495 -5.65 3.55 38.45
C ALA A 495 -7.14 3.25 38.33
N GLN A 496 -7.79 3.82 37.30
CA GLN A 496 -9.18 3.58 36.98
C GLN A 496 -9.30 3.08 35.54
N THR A 497 -10.38 2.36 35.28
CA THR A 497 -10.74 1.93 33.93
C THR A 497 -11.92 2.75 33.44
N LEU A 498 -11.72 3.46 32.33
CA LEU A 498 -12.81 4.04 31.55
C LEU A 498 -13.10 3.14 30.36
N ALA A 499 -14.37 2.90 30.10
CA ALA A 499 -14.79 2.15 28.93
C ALA A 499 -15.88 2.90 28.16
N VAL A 500 -15.82 2.82 26.84
CA VAL A 500 -16.86 3.33 25.95
C VAL A 500 -17.49 2.15 25.23
N ARG A 501 -18.81 1.99 25.39
CA ARG A 501 -19.62 1.05 24.61
C ARG A 501 -20.32 1.81 23.50
N LEU A 502 -19.96 1.52 22.26
CA LEU A 502 -20.52 2.16 21.08
C LEU A 502 -21.63 1.28 20.48
N HIS A 503 -22.77 1.88 20.16
CA HIS A 503 -23.97 1.19 19.68
C HIS A 503 -24.21 1.41 18.19
N PRO A 504 -24.28 0.35 17.39
CA PRO A 504 -24.62 0.46 15.97
C PRO A 504 -26.08 0.89 15.79
N ALA A 505 -26.36 1.59 14.69
CA ALA A 505 -27.72 1.96 14.33
C ALA A 505 -28.59 0.75 13.99
N ASP A 506 -28.00 -0.25 13.33
CA ASP A 506 -28.60 -1.57 13.17
C ASP A 506 -28.52 -2.34 14.49
N GLN A 507 -29.68 -2.57 15.11
CA GLN A 507 -29.79 -3.21 16.43
C GLN A 507 -29.46 -4.70 16.41
N GLN A 508 -29.37 -5.34 15.23
CA GLN A 508 -28.95 -6.73 15.13
C GLN A 508 -27.44 -6.89 15.25
N LYS A 509 -26.67 -5.81 15.06
CA LYS A 509 -25.22 -5.82 15.16
C LYS A 509 -24.76 -5.62 16.60
N GLN A 510 -23.64 -6.25 16.95
CA GLN A 510 -23.09 -6.18 18.30
C GLN A 510 -22.50 -4.80 18.62
N SER A 511 -22.63 -4.37 19.88
CA SER A 511 -21.96 -3.18 20.39
C SER A 511 -20.46 -3.39 20.51
N GLN A 512 -19.67 -2.36 20.23
CA GLN A 512 -18.21 -2.39 20.38
C GLN A 512 -17.79 -1.78 21.71
N TRP A 513 -16.86 -2.43 22.40
CA TRP A 513 -16.27 -1.94 23.66
C TRP A 513 -14.82 -1.53 23.47
N THR A 514 -14.45 -0.37 23.99
CA THR A 514 -13.06 0.11 24.05
C THR A 514 -12.74 0.56 25.47
N GLN A 515 -11.63 0.08 26.03
CA GLN A 515 -11.17 0.41 27.38
C GLN A 515 -9.93 1.30 27.36
N PHE A 516 -9.83 2.15 28.37
CA PHE A 516 -8.75 3.10 28.58
C PHE A 516 -8.37 3.12 30.06
N GLU A 517 -7.08 3.11 30.35
CA GLU A 517 -6.56 3.30 31.70
C GLU A 517 -6.26 4.77 31.96
N ILE A 518 -6.73 5.25 33.10
CA ILE A 518 -6.44 6.59 33.62
C ILE A 518 -5.98 6.50 35.08
N SER A 519 -5.41 7.58 35.60
CA SER A 519 -5.07 7.70 37.02
C SER A 519 -5.77 8.90 37.63
N LEU A 520 -6.48 8.68 38.74
CA LEU A 520 -7.04 9.75 39.55
C LEU A 520 -6.09 10.10 40.70
N ILE A 521 -5.79 11.37 40.88
CA ILE A 521 -5.01 11.89 42.01
C ILE A 521 -5.90 12.67 42.97
N SER A 522 -5.55 12.69 44.25
CA SER A 522 -6.20 13.55 45.26
C SER A 522 -5.99 15.02 44.95
#